data_AF-A0AAU8DQ43-F1
#
_entry.id   AF-A0AAU8DQ43-F1
#
_cell.length_a   1.000
_cell.length_b   1.000
_cell.length_c   1.000
_cell.angle_alpha   90.00
_cell.angle_beta   90.00
_cell.angle_gamma   90.00
#
_symmetry.space_group_name_H-M   'P 1'
#
loop_
_entity.id
_entity.type
_entity.pdbx_description
1 polymer ?
#
loop_
_entity_poly.entity_id
_entity_poly.type
_entity_poly.pdbx_seq_one_letter_code
_entity_poly.pdbx_strand_id
1 'polypeptide(L)'
;MVEEQVPERLRGRLKLWKAVGDELLFVVDVDEESEVHDFVSAWVRAMDGYEAMLSTKNHEMMESGASSPPLNSMKTKGGAFVATFPEPDYEIVVAHSPSEATSDLDPILLNERLKEHPSPGNLQDFLGTSIDTGFRVSARASQRYFTLSLEVAWAFAQHLKTQTNEPVSNMVLLEEIALKGVWGGRAYPLFAIDRAATDSYNQAMQRMQNVPHLKAMDICNLAESCHSDKAWPSLIHFPASTFPAFTGNKDRLESAQTRISERTDRSAEGDELRELSTEAFSADEDVSNMRVQAPPADGSP
;
A
#
# COMPACT_ATOMS: atom_id res chain seq x y z
N MET A 1 -8.64 7.83 17.16
CA MET A 1 -8.25 6.42 16.92
C MET A 1 -6.77 6.17 17.18
N VAL A 2 -5.83 6.91 16.56
CA VAL A 2 -4.39 6.78 16.92
C VAL A 2 -4.15 7.25 18.36
N GLU A 3 -4.64 8.42 18.75
CA GLU A 3 -4.41 8.99 20.09
C GLU A 3 -4.93 8.12 21.25
N GLU A 4 -5.94 7.28 21.00
CA GLU A 4 -6.49 6.36 22.01
C GLU A 4 -5.56 5.15 22.25
N GLN A 5 -4.76 4.78 21.23
CA GLN A 5 -3.80 3.66 21.26
C GLN A 5 -2.41 4.06 21.74
N VAL A 6 -2.15 5.37 21.79
CA VAL A 6 -0.89 5.97 22.25
C VAL A 6 -0.93 6.09 23.79
N PRO A 7 0.15 5.71 24.51
CA PRO A 7 0.26 5.93 25.95
C PRO A 7 -0.09 7.36 26.35
N GLU A 8 -0.71 7.56 27.51
CA GLU A 8 -1.23 8.89 27.91
C GLU A 8 -0.17 9.99 27.87
N ARG A 9 1.08 9.67 28.25
CA ARG A 9 2.25 10.56 28.18
C ARG A 9 2.59 11.06 26.76
N LEU A 10 2.09 10.39 25.73
CA LEU A 10 2.42 10.62 24.33
C LEU A 10 1.25 11.24 23.53
N ARG A 11 0.07 11.40 24.14
CA ARG A 11 -1.13 11.94 23.48
C ARG A 11 -0.97 13.42 23.11
N GLY A 12 -1.54 13.83 21.98
CA GLY A 12 -1.50 15.22 21.50
C GLY A 12 -0.15 15.70 20.96
N ARG A 13 0.89 14.85 20.97
CA ARG A 13 2.22 15.20 20.45
C ARG A 13 2.35 14.96 18.94
N LEU A 14 1.55 14.07 18.38
CA LEU A 14 1.56 13.78 16.96
C LEU A 14 0.91 14.91 16.17
N LYS A 15 1.65 15.51 15.24
CA LYS A 15 1.18 16.63 14.41
C LYS A 15 1.10 16.19 12.96
N LEU A 16 0.04 16.58 12.26
CA LEU A 16 0.00 16.46 10.81
C LEU A 16 1.06 17.40 10.23
N TRP A 17 2.06 16.85 9.54
CA TRP A 17 3.08 17.62 8.85
C TRP A 17 2.55 18.10 7.50
N LYS A 18 2.17 17.17 6.61
CA LYS A 18 1.60 17.50 5.30
C LYS A 18 0.77 16.38 4.71
N ALA A 19 -0.13 16.74 3.80
CA ALA A 19 -0.88 15.82 2.95
C ALA A 19 -0.32 15.87 1.53
N VAL A 20 0.01 14.72 0.95
CA VAL A 20 0.58 14.58 -0.40
C VAL A 20 -0.31 13.61 -1.16
N GLY A 21 -1.31 14.13 -1.87
CA GLY A 21 -2.31 13.29 -2.53
C GLY A 21 -3.13 12.50 -1.51
N ASP A 22 -3.05 11.16 -1.57
CA ASP A 22 -3.67 10.23 -0.63
C ASP A 22 -2.76 9.85 0.56
N GLU A 23 -1.53 10.38 0.59
CA GLU A 23 -0.57 10.16 1.67
C GLU A 23 -0.68 11.24 2.75
N LEU A 24 -0.68 10.83 4.02
CA LEU A 24 -0.65 11.73 5.16
C LEU A 24 0.65 11.51 5.94
N LEU A 25 1.43 12.58 6.10
CA LEU A 25 2.65 12.57 6.87
C LEU A 25 2.42 13.19 8.23
N PHE A 26 2.84 12.49 9.26
CA PHE A 26 2.79 12.95 10.64
C PHE A 26 4.20 13.05 11.19
N VAL A 27 4.40 14.01 12.08
CA VAL A 27 5.66 14.25 12.78
C VAL A 27 5.42 14.28 14.28
N VAL A 28 6.41 13.78 15.02
CA VAL A 28 6.44 13.86 16.47
C VAL A 28 7.90 13.96 16.91
N ASP A 29 8.16 14.85 17.86
CA ASP A 29 9.46 14.93 18.52
C ASP A 29 9.56 13.74 19.49
N VAL A 30 10.68 13.03 19.47
CA VAL A 30 10.94 11.86 20.33
C VAL A 30 12.24 12.06 21.08
N ASP A 31 12.23 11.78 22.39
CA ASP A 31 13.38 12.02 23.27
C ASP A 31 14.14 10.74 23.62
N GLU A 32 13.48 9.57 23.53
CA GLU A 32 14.05 8.28 23.92
C GLU A 32 13.52 7.13 23.03
N GLU A 33 14.26 6.02 22.99
CA GLU A 33 13.94 4.88 22.12
C GLU A 33 12.59 4.22 22.47
N SER A 34 12.16 4.35 23.72
CA SER A 34 10.84 3.86 24.16
C SER A 34 9.69 4.58 23.45
N GLU A 35 9.85 5.87 23.17
CA GLU A 35 8.82 6.66 22.48
C GLU A 35 8.70 6.24 21.03
N VAL A 36 9.82 5.95 20.37
CA VAL A 36 9.83 5.39 19.01
C VAL A 36 9.05 4.08 18.97
N HIS A 37 9.32 3.17 19.90
CA HIS A 37 8.58 1.91 20.03
C HIS A 37 7.08 2.16 20.21
N ASP A 38 6.70 3.03 21.14
CA ASP A 38 5.32 3.27 21.51
C ASP A 38 4.53 3.94 20.38
N PHE A 39 5.10 4.96 19.72
CA PHE A 39 4.46 5.64 18.59
C PHE A 39 4.29 4.70 17.40
N VAL A 40 5.34 3.97 17.01
CA VAL A 40 5.26 3.02 15.89
C VAL A 40 4.24 1.93 16.19
N SER A 41 4.26 1.35 17.39
CA SER A 41 3.31 0.32 17.80
C SER A 41 1.86 0.83 17.80
N ALA A 42 1.62 2.03 18.34
CA ALA A 42 0.30 2.64 18.34
C ALA A 42 -0.19 2.95 16.92
N TRP A 43 0.70 3.39 16.04
CA TRP A 43 0.38 3.68 14.65
C TRP A 43 0.00 2.42 13.87
N VAL A 44 0.78 1.34 14.00
CA VAL A 44 0.45 0.04 13.39
C VAL A 44 -0.90 -0.47 13.88
N ARG A 45 -1.16 -0.44 15.19
CA ARG A 45 -2.47 -0.83 15.76
C ARG A 45 -3.61 0.03 15.24
N ALA A 46 -3.39 1.33 15.06
CA ALA A 46 -4.40 2.22 14.51
C ALA A 46 -4.69 1.91 13.03
N MET A 47 -3.66 1.59 12.23
CA MET A 47 -3.85 1.14 10.84
C MET A 47 -4.66 -0.17 10.78
N ASP A 48 -4.32 -1.14 11.62
CA ASP A 48 -5.04 -2.42 11.69
C ASP A 48 -6.49 -2.23 12.17
N GLY A 49 -6.70 -1.39 13.17
CA GLY A 49 -8.04 -1.03 13.65
C GLY A 49 -8.88 -0.31 12.59
N TYR A 50 -8.26 0.55 11.78
CA TYR A 50 -8.93 1.22 10.66
C TYR A 50 -9.39 0.20 9.61
N GLU A 51 -8.50 -0.70 9.19
CA GLU A 51 -8.82 -1.73 8.19
C GLU A 51 -9.89 -2.70 8.70
N ALA A 52 -9.82 -3.11 9.97
CA ALA A 52 -10.85 -3.95 10.59
C ALA A 52 -12.22 -3.27 10.61
N MET A 53 -12.28 -1.98 10.97
CA MET A 53 -13.51 -1.19 10.95
C MET A 53 -14.13 -1.10 9.54
N LEU A 54 -13.30 -0.88 8.51
CA LEU A 54 -13.77 -0.86 7.12
C LEU A 54 -14.30 -2.24 6.70
N SER A 55 -13.62 -3.31 7.09
CA SER A 55 -14.06 -4.69 6.80
C SER A 55 -15.42 -4.99 7.43
N THR A 56 -15.63 -4.63 8.70
CA THR A 56 -16.92 -4.84 9.39
C THR A 56 -18.04 -4.07 8.70
N LYS A 57 -17.84 -2.77 8.40
CA LYS A 57 -18.84 -1.95 7.71
C LYS A 57 -19.20 -2.51 6.33
N ASN A 58 -18.21 -2.99 5.59
CA ASN A 58 -18.45 -3.61 4.28
C ASN A 58 -19.28 -4.90 4.39
N HIS A 59 -19.07 -5.68 5.45
CA HIS A 59 -19.86 -6.88 5.71
C HIS A 59 -21.33 -6.53 6.04
N GLU A 60 -21.54 -5.58 6.96
CA GLU A 60 -22.88 -5.09 7.34
C GLU A 60 -23.66 -4.52 6.15
N MET A 61 -22.98 -3.83 5.23
CA MET A 61 -23.59 -3.30 4.01
C MET A 61 -24.00 -4.40 3.01
N MET A 62 -23.19 -5.46 2.88
CA MET A 62 -23.54 -6.60 2.03
C MET A 62 -24.73 -7.38 2.58
N GLU A 63 -24.79 -7.59 3.89
CA GLU A 63 -25.90 -8.31 4.54
C GLU A 63 -27.23 -7.52 4.49
N SER A 64 -27.16 -6.19 4.54
CA SER A 64 -28.35 -5.32 4.46
C SER A 64 -28.88 -5.12 3.02
N GLY A 65 -28.27 -5.73 2.01
CA GLY A 65 -28.73 -5.66 0.62
C GLY A 65 -28.59 -4.27 0.00
N ALA A 66 -27.75 -3.40 0.56
CA ALA A 66 -27.54 -2.06 0.04
C ALA A 66 -26.85 -2.11 -1.33
N SER A 67 -27.49 -1.56 -2.36
CA SER A 67 -27.00 -1.52 -3.75
C SER A 67 -25.81 -0.59 -3.99
N SER A 68 -25.23 -0.03 -2.93
CA SER A 68 -24.06 0.85 -3.04
C SER A 68 -22.79 0.00 -3.07
N PRO A 69 -21.78 0.38 -3.89
CA PRO A 69 -20.49 -0.32 -3.87
C PRO A 69 -19.93 -0.31 -2.43
N PRO A 70 -19.24 -1.40 -2.01
CA PRO A 70 -18.64 -1.46 -0.67
C PRO A 70 -17.83 -0.19 -0.41
N LEU A 71 -17.89 0.35 0.82
CA LEU A 71 -16.99 1.42 1.24
C LEU A 71 -15.58 0.96 0.91
N ASN A 72 -14.95 1.65 -0.04
CA ASN A 72 -13.63 1.38 -0.61
C ASN A 72 -12.80 0.36 0.18
N SER A 73 -12.38 -0.73 -0.48
CA SER A 73 -11.41 -1.70 0.04
C SER A 73 -9.99 -1.10 0.15
N MET A 74 -9.90 0.19 0.48
CA MET A 74 -8.66 0.93 0.59
C MET A 74 -7.87 0.37 1.76
N LYS A 75 -6.77 -0.25 1.38
CA LYS A 75 -5.81 -0.86 2.29
C LYS A 75 -4.76 0.17 2.62
N THR A 76 -4.38 0.26 3.89
CA THR A 76 -3.40 1.26 4.32
C THR A 76 -2.00 0.73 4.11
N LYS A 77 -1.12 1.64 3.67
CA LYS A 77 0.33 1.45 3.63
C LYS A 77 0.94 2.46 4.59
N GLY A 78 2.07 2.13 5.15
CA GLY A 78 2.72 3.03 6.10
C GLY A 78 4.17 2.66 6.32
N GLY A 79 4.91 3.63 6.83
CA GLY A 79 6.27 3.44 7.28
C GLY A 79 6.65 4.50 8.31
N ALA A 80 7.80 4.30 8.93
CA ALA A 80 8.38 5.24 9.88
C ALA A 80 9.88 5.41 9.65
N PHE A 81 10.34 6.64 9.85
CA PHE A 81 11.74 7.01 9.84
C PHE A 81 12.00 8.07 10.90
N VAL A 82 13.26 8.25 11.27
CA VAL A 82 13.71 9.27 12.20
C VAL A 82 14.67 10.20 11.46
N ALA A 83 14.64 11.48 11.84
CA ALA A 83 15.56 12.51 11.39
C ALA A 83 16.11 13.23 12.63
N THR A 84 17.32 13.78 12.52
CA THR A 84 17.97 14.47 13.64
C THR A 84 18.25 15.91 13.26
N PHE A 85 17.80 16.83 14.12
CA PHE A 85 17.90 18.26 13.93
C PHE A 85 18.78 18.87 15.04
N PRO A 86 19.53 19.96 14.76
CA PRO A 86 19.58 20.70 13.51
C PRO A 86 20.59 20.16 12.48
N GLU A 87 21.32 19.09 12.82
CA GLU A 87 22.21 18.38 11.90
C GLU A 87 22.05 16.87 12.11
N PRO A 88 22.08 16.05 11.04
CA PRO A 88 22.34 16.41 9.64
C PRO A 88 21.09 16.89 8.87
N ASP A 89 19.93 16.99 9.51
CA ASP A 89 18.68 17.43 8.90
C ASP A 89 18.28 18.84 9.38
N TYR A 90 17.62 19.59 8.49
CA TYR A 90 17.30 20.99 8.67
C TYR A 90 15.79 21.22 8.57
N GLU A 91 15.27 21.95 9.53
CA GLU A 91 13.94 22.52 9.43
C GLU A 91 13.98 23.80 8.57
N ILE A 92 12.99 23.95 7.70
CA ILE A 92 12.79 25.15 6.90
C ILE A 92 11.39 25.73 7.09
N VAL A 93 11.30 27.05 7.00
CA VAL A 93 10.04 27.79 7.05
C VAL A 93 9.88 28.55 5.75
N VAL A 94 8.86 28.15 4.97
CA VAL A 94 8.56 28.70 3.65
C VAL A 94 7.35 29.61 3.75
N ALA A 95 7.49 30.86 3.29
CA ALA A 95 6.35 31.76 3.16
C ALA A 95 5.41 31.28 2.04
N HIS A 96 4.08 31.32 2.25
CA HIS A 96 3.10 30.92 1.24
C HIS A 96 3.20 31.71 -0.09
N SER A 97 3.69 32.96 -0.04
CA SER A 97 3.85 33.83 -1.21
C SER A 97 5.32 34.23 -1.38
N PRO A 98 6.11 33.49 -2.19
CA PRO A 98 7.53 33.79 -2.43
C PRO A 98 7.76 35.20 -3.01
N SER A 99 6.79 35.72 -3.76
CA SER A 99 6.84 37.05 -4.37
C SER A 99 6.76 38.22 -3.37
N GLU A 100 6.35 37.95 -2.13
CA GLU A 100 6.28 38.97 -1.06
C GLU A 100 7.55 39.00 -0.21
N ALA A 101 8.40 37.97 -0.32
CA ALA A 101 9.67 37.88 0.38
C ALA A 101 10.73 38.76 -0.30
N THR A 102 10.88 39.99 0.18
CA THR A 102 11.82 41.01 -0.33
C THR A 102 13.05 41.16 0.57
N SER A 103 13.39 40.13 1.36
CA SER A 103 14.47 40.23 2.33
C SER A 103 15.84 40.04 1.67
N ASP A 104 16.73 41.00 1.84
CA ASP A 104 18.16 40.90 1.49
C ASP A 104 18.97 40.07 2.52
N LEU A 105 18.30 39.46 3.51
CA LEU A 105 18.97 38.61 4.50
C LEU A 105 19.49 37.34 3.84
N ASP A 106 20.61 36.85 4.38
CA ASP A 106 21.10 35.51 4.06
C ASP A 106 19.97 34.49 4.27
N PRO A 107 19.71 33.57 3.33
CA PRO A 107 18.59 32.64 3.41
C PRO A 107 18.55 31.79 4.69
N ILE A 108 19.73 31.44 5.24
CA ILE A 108 19.82 30.66 6.48
C ILE A 108 19.39 31.53 7.67
N LEU A 109 19.88 32.76 7.75
CA LEU A 109 19.49 33.70 8.82
C LEU A 109 18.01 34.09 8.73
N LEU A 110 17.48 34.25 7.52
CA LEU A 110 16.05 34.49 7.30
C LEU A 110 15.23 33.30 7.82
N ASN A 111 15.64 32.07 7.52
CA ASN A 111 14.98 30.86 7.98
C ASN A 111 14.95 30.75 9.51
N GLU A 112 16.09 30.97 10.18
CA GLU A 112 16.14 30.95 11.65
C GLU A 112 15.23 32.01 12.28
N ARG A 113 15.19 33.22 11.71
CA ARG A 113 14.26 34.25 12.15
C ARG A 113 12.79 33.86 11.98
N LEU A 114 12.46 33.19 10.87
CA LEU A 114 11.09 32.72 10.59
C LEU A 114 10.69 31.54 11.48
N LYS A 115 11.64 30.72 11.96
CA LYS A 115 11.39 29.68 12.98
C LYS A 115 11.05 30.28 14.33
N GLU A 116 11.77 31.32 14.75
CA GLU A 116 11.51 32.01 16.01
C GLU A 116 10.19 32.79 16.00
N HIS A 117 9.83 33.34 14.84
CA HIS A 117 8.66 34.20 14.66
C HIS A 117 7.79 33.73 13.48
N PRO A 118 7.14 32.56 13.58
CA PRO A 118 6.31 32.02 12.52
C PRO A 118 5.09 32.93 12.30
N SER A 119 4.91 33.37 11.06
CA SER A 119 3.75 34.17 10.66
C SER A 119 2.59 33.25 10.23
N PRO A 120 1.32 33.68 10.39
CA PRO A 120 0.18 32.96 9.82
C PRO A 120 0.38 32.78 8.32
N GLY A 121 0.42 31.54 7.87
CA GLY A 121 0.69 31.20 6.47
C GLY A 121 2.17 30.90 6.14
N ASN A 122 3.03 30.76 7.15
CA ASN A 122 4.29 30.07 6.95
C ASN A 122 4.07 28.55 7.00
N LEU A 123 4.66 27.83 6.05
CA LEU A 123 4.70 26.38 6.02
C LEU A 123 6.02 25.89 6.58
N GLN A 124 5.96 24.96 7.53
CA GLN A 124 7.13 24.26 8.04
C GLN A 124 7.39 23.02 7.18
N ASP A 125 8.62 22.84 6.73
CA ASP A 125 9.06 21.64 6.01
C ASP A 125 10.42 21.17 6.54
N PHE A 126 10.79 19.94 6.21
CA PHE A 126 12.05 19.33 6.65
C PHE A 126 12.87 18.91 5.44
N LEU A 127 14.17 19.18 5.49
CA LEU A 127 15.14 18.81 4.46
C LEU A 127 16.29 18.04 5.11
N GLY A 128 16.90 17.12 4.38
CA GLY A 128 18.10 16.44 4.87
C GLY A 128 18.19 15.00 4.41
N THR A 129 19.33 14.38 4.73
CA THR A 129 19.65 13.02 4.28
C THR A 129 18.69 12.00 4.89
N SER A 130 18.25 12.21 6.13
CA SER A 130 17.32 11.31 6.82
C SER A 130 15.91 11.48 6.28
N ILE A 131 15.51 12.70 5.92
CA ILE A 131 14.23 12.98 5.24
C ILE A 131 14.18 12.26 3.88
N ASP A 132 15.23 12.41 3.06
CA ASP A 132 15.33 11.72 1.77
C ASP A 132 15.35 10.20 1.91
N THR A 133 16.05 9.68 2.94
CA THR A 133 16.03 8.25 3.30
C THR A 133 14.61 7.82 3.64
N GLY A 134 13.92 8.59 4.48
CA GLY A 134 12.57 8.33 4.96
C GLY A 134 11.56 8.18 3.84
N PHE A 135 11.53 9.12 2.89
CA PHE A 135 10.64 9.02 1.74
C PHE A 135 10.92 7.78 0.87
N ARG A 136 12.19 7.41 0.69
CA ARG A 136 12.56 6.23 -0.11
C ARG A 136 12.25 4.91 0.59
N VAL A 137 12.41 4.87 1.91
CA VAL A 137 12.00 3.75 2.76
C VAL A 137 10.49 3.57 2.69
N SER A 138 9.73 4.65 2.91
CA SER A 138 8.25 4.64 2.88
C SER A 138 7.69 4.27 1.51
N ALA A 139 8.37 4.61 0.41
CA ALA A 139 7.97 4.20 -0.93
C ALA A 139 8.02 2.67 -1.16
N ARG A 140 8.71 1.92 -0.29
CA ARG A 140 8.72 0.45 -0.29
C ARG A 140 7.61 -0.17 0.58
N ALA A 141 6.81 0.65 1.25
CA ALA A 141 5.70 0.17 2.05
C ALA A 141 4.69 -0.61 1.19
N SER A 142 4.15 -1.67 1.78
CA SER A 142 3.05 -2.42 1.21
C SER A 142 1.94 -2.55 2.24
N GLN A 143 0.82 -3.18 1.86
CA GLN A 143 -0.21 -3.45 2.87
C GLN A 143 0.34 -4.34 3.99
N ARG A 144 1.13 -5.37 3.64
CA ARG A 144 1.69 -6.33 4.59
C ARG A 144 2.81 -5.72 5.42
N TYR A 145 3.69 -4.95 4.78
CA TYR A 145 4.92 -4.48 5.41
C TYR A 145 4.83 -2.99 5.74
N PHE A 146 4.83 -2.69 7.04
CA PHE A 146 5.06 -1.35 7.56
C PHE A 146 6.56 -1.08 7.58
N THR A 147 7.07 -0.31 6.63
CA THR A 147 8.52 -0.15 6.43
C THR A 147 9.16 0.74 7.48
N LEU A 148 10.34 0.37 7.93
CA LEU A 148 11.12 1.09 8.92
C LEU A 148 12.50 1.41 8.37
N SER A 149 12.95 2.64 8.63
CA SER A 149 14.38 2.96 8.56
C SER A 149 15.17 2.05 9.53
N LEU A 150 16.44 1.80 9.23
CA LEU A 150 17.37 1.12 10.13
C LEU A 150 17.39 1.79 11.51
N GLU A 151 17.36 3.11 11.56
CA GLU A 151 17.43 3.91 12.77
C GLU A 151 16.21 3.65 13.67
N VAL A 152 15.01 3.59 13.09
CA VAL A 152 13.79 3.23 13.83
C VAL A 152 13.85 1.78 14.32
N ALA A 153 14.25 0.84 13.46
CA ALA A 153 14.37 -0.57 13.84
C ALA A 153 15.38 -0.78 14.97
N TRP A 154 16.48 -0.02 14.94
CA TRP A 154 17.51 -0.06 15.97
C TRP A 154 17.01 0.50 17.31
N ALA A 155 16.33 1.65 17.32
CA ALA A 155 15.71 2.20 18.53
C ALA A 155 14.70 1.20 19.14
N PHE A 156 13.85 0.62 18.30
CA PHE A 156 12.87 -0.40 18.71
C PHE A 156 13.56 -1.62 19.36
N ALA A 157 14.62 -2.14 18.73
CA ALA A 157 15.39 -3.27 19.25
C ALA A 157 16.13 -2.93 20.55
N GLN A 158 16.68 -1.72 20.67
CA GLN A 158 17.39 -1.27 21.85
C GLN A 158 16.45 -1.14 23.06
N HIS A 159 15.23 -0.67 22.86
CA HIS A 159 14.19 -0.62 23.89
C HIS A 159 13.78 -2.02 24.38
N LEU A 160 13.53 -2.96 23.46
CA LEU A 160 13.09 -4.30 23.84
C LEU A 160 14.21 -5.13 24.48
N LYS A 161 15.46 -4.94 24.02
CA LYS A 161 16.65 -5.56 24.61
C LYS A 161 16.80 -5.23 26.09
N THR A 162 16.46 -4.01 26.51
CA THR A 162 16.58 -3.60 27.92
C THR A 162 15.43 -4.08 28.79
N GLN A 163 14.25 -4.35 28.22
CA GLN A 163 13.08 -4.79 28.98
C GLN A 163 12.95 -6.31 29.11
N THR A 164 13.00 -7.03 27.99
CA THR A 164 12.58 -8.45 27.96
C THR A 164 13.66 -9.37 27.38
N ASN A 165 14.60 -8.83 26.60
CA ASN A 165 15.57 -9.62 25.81
C ASN A 165 14.91 -10.67 24.88
N GLU A 166 13.61 -10.48 24.59
CA GLU A 166 12.84 -11.29 23.67
C GLU A 166 13.07 -10.83 22.22
N PRO A 167 12.85 -11.69 21.21
CA PRO A 167 12.90 -11.28 19.82
C PRO A 167 11.89 -10.16 19.54
N VAL A 168 12.26 -9.26 18.63
CA VAL A 168 11.36 -8.22 18.14
C VAL A 168 10.29 -8.87 17.28
N SER A 169 9.16 -9.23 17.90
CA SER A 169 8.05 -9.91 17.24
C SER A 169 7.63 -9.17 15.97
N ASN A 170 7.46 -9.94 14.88
CA ASN A 170 7.01 -9.49 13.57
C ASN A 170 7.95 -8.50 12.86
N MET A 171 9.15 -8.22 13.37
CA MET A 171 10.13 -7.41 12.65
C MET A 171 10.97 -8.28 11.72
N VAL A 172 11.12 -7.83 10.47
CA VAL A 172 11.88 -8.53 9.43
C VAL A 172 12.87 -7.59 8.76
N LEU A 173 14.04 -8.12 8.38
CA LEU A 173 14.86 -7.50 7.35
C LEU A 173 14.20 -7.82 6.01
N LEU A 174 13.65 -6.79 5.36
CA LEU A 174 12.83 -6.95 4.16
C LEU A 174 13.70 -7.15 2.92
N GLU A 175 14.65 -6.25 2.70
CA GLU A 175 15.59 -6.29 1.57
C GLU A 175 16.76 -5.31 1.81
N GLU A 176 17.79 -5.38 0.98
CA GLU A 176 18.81 -4.35 0.86
C GLU A 176 18.48 -3.46 -0.35
N ILE A 177 18.33 -2.15 -0.13
CA ILE A 177 17.96 -1.20 -1.19
C ILE A 177 19.09 -0.22 -1.49
N ALA A 178 19.32 0.06 -2.77
CA ALA A 178 20.18 1.16 -3.17
C ALA A 178 19.44 2.49 -3.05
N LEU A 179 19.87 3.38 -2.16
CA LEU A 179 19.30 4.72 -2.02
C LEU A 179 20.08 5.72 -2.90
N LYS A 180 19.69 5.85 -4.17
CA LYS A 180 20.42 6.72 -5.13
C LYS A 180 20.59 8.15 -4.60
N GLY A 181 21.83 8.62 -4.47
CA GLY A 181 22.14 9.99 -4.00
C GLY A 181 22.13 10.13 -2.49
N VAL A 182 21.91 9.03 -1.76
CA VAL A 182 21.95 8.95 -0.31
C VAL A 182 22.98 7.87 0.06
N TRP A 183 23.68 8.01 1.19
CA TRP A 183 24.61 6.98 1.71
C TRP A 183 25.78 6.58 0.78
N GLY A 184 26.20 7.46 -0.15
CA GLY A 184 27.39 7.22 -0.98
C GLY A 184 27.31 5.98 -1.88
N GLY A 185 26.09 5.53 -2.23
CA GLY A 185 25.88 4.34 -3.07
C GLY A 185 25.96 3.00 -2.33
N ARG A 186 26.11 3.00 -1.00
CA ARG A 186 26.02 1.79 -0.18
C ARG A 186 24.57 1.27 -0.15
N ALA A 187 24.42 -0.05 -0.12
CA ALA A 187 23.13 -0.68 0.12
C ALA A 187 22.64 -0.39 1.54
N TYR A 188 21.37 0.03 1.65
CA TYR A 188 20.71 0.37 2.89
C TYR A 188 19.82 -0.80 3.33
N PRO A 189 19.94 -1.29 4.58
CA PRO A 189 19.11 -2.37 5.08
C PRO A 189 17.70 -1.86 5.41
N LEU A 190 16.71 -2.33 4.67
CA LEU A 190 15.31 -1.96 4.89
C LEU A 190 14.66 -2.96 5.85
N PHE A 191 14.14 -2.46 6.97
CA PHE A 191 13.37 -3.25 7.91
C PHE A 191 11.87 -3.03 7.71
N ALA A 192 11.06 -3.94 8.23
CA ALA A 192 9.62 -3.76 8.29
C ALA A 192 8.99 -4.50 9.47
N ILE A 193 7.82 -4.05 9.90
CA ILE A 193 6.89 -4.83 10.71
C ILE A 193 5.95 -5.58 9.74
N ASP A 194 5.95 -6.91 9.83
CA ASP A 194 5.05 -7.78 9.10
C ASP A 194 3.68 -7.84 9.80
N ARG A 195 2.74 -7.07 9.27
CA ARG A 195 1.37 -6.95 9.78
C ARG A 195 0.53 -8.22 9.53
N ALA A 196 1.04 -9.15 8.73
CA ALA A 196 0.37 -10.41 8.43
C ALA A 196 1.24 -11.63 8.79
N ALA A 197 2.13 -11.49 9.79
CA ALA A 197 3.02 -12.56 10.25
C ALA A 197 2.27 -13.79 10.81
N THR A 198 1.02 -13.63 11.24
CA THR A 198 0.18 -14.72 11.77
C THR A 198 -0.56 -15.50 10.68
N ASP A 199 -0.57 -15.00 9.44
CA ASP A 199 -1.22 -15.66 8.31
C ASP A 199 -0.44 -16.92 7.88
N SER A 200 -1.16 -18.02 7.67
CA SER A 200 -0.54 -19.34 7.43
C SER A 200 0.24 -19.40 6.12
N TYR A 201 -0.26 -18.72 5.08
CA TYR A 201 0.43 -18.59 3.80
C TYR A 201 1.73 -17.78 3.96
N ASN A 202 1.67 -16.66 4.67
CA ASN A 202 2.83 -15.81 4.91
C ASN A 202 3.91 -16.51 5.76
N GLN A 203 3.51 -17.30 6.76
CA GLN A 203 4.44 -18.13 7.55
C GLN A 203 5.10 -19.21 6.70
N ALA A 204 4.33 -19.89 5.83
CA ALA A 204 4.87 -20.87 4.91
C ALA A 204 5.86 -20.22 3.93
N MET A 205 5.51 -19.04 3.40
CA MET A 205 6.38 -18.27 2.50
C MET A 205 7.69 -17.85 3.17
N GLN A 206 7.65 -17.39 4.42
CA GLN A 206 8.84 -16.96 5.15
C GLN A 206 9.85 -18.09 5.35
N ARG A 207 9.40 -19.33 5.58
CA ARG A 207 10.29 -20.51 5.69
C ARG A 207 11.04 -20.82 4.39
N MET A 208 10.54 -20.33 3.27
CA MET A 208 11.09 -20.54 1.93
C MET A 208 11.94 -19.36 1.44
N GLN A 209 11.97 -18.24 2.16
CA GLN A 209 12.81 -17.10 1.80
C GLN A 209 14.28 -17.36 2.13
N ASN A 210 15.18 -16.96 1.22
CA ASN A 210 16.63 -16.99 1.39
C ASN A 210 17.24 -18.38 1.68
N VAL A 211 16.53 -19.47 1.35
CA VAL A 211 17.06 -20.84 1.40
C VAL A 211 17.58 -21.27 0.03
N PRO A 212 18.84 -21.75 -0.08
CA PRO A 212 19.44 -22.12 -1.36
C PRO A 212 18.80 -23.35 -2.00
N HIS A 213 18.21 -24.23 -1.19
CA HIS A 213 17.51 -25.43 -1.62
C HIS A 213 16.20 -25.58 -0.85
N LEU A 214 15.10 -25.66 -1.59
CA LEU A 214 13.76 -25.86 -1.03
C LEU A 214 13.51 -27.35 -0.78
N LYS A 215 12.95 -27.69 0.38
CA LYS A 215 12.47 -29.05 0.64
C LYS A 215 11.10 -29.20 0.00
N ALA A 216 10.83 -30.38 -0.57
CA ALA A 216 9.52 -30.69 -1.15
C ALA A 216 8.38 -30.47 -0.13
N MET A 217 8.61 -30.77 1.14
CA MET A 217 7.63 -30.54 2.21
C MET A 217 7.26 -29.07 2.40
N ASP A 218 8.22 -28.15 2.28
CA ASP A 218 7.95 -26.72 2.43
C ASP A 218 7.08 -26.21 1.27
N ILE A 219 7.31 -26.75 0.06
CA ILE A 219 6.48 -26.48 -1.12
C ILE A 219 5.06 -27.03 -0.92
N CYS A 220 4.93 -28.26 -0.41
CA CYS A 220 3.62 -28.85 -0.10
C CYS A 220 2.85 -28.01 0.92
N ASN A 221 3.49 -27.62 2.03
CA ASN A 221 2.88 -26.80 3.07
C ASN A 221 2.40 -25.44 2.52
N LEU A 222 3.21 -24.79 1.68
CA LEU A 222 2.81 -23.55 1.01
C LEU A 222 1.61 -23.79 0.09
N ALA A 223 1.65 -24.83 -0.74
CA ALA A 223 0.55 -25.16 -1.64
C ALA A 223 -0.75 -25.45 -0.87
N GLU A 224 -0.68 -26.19 0.23
CA GLU A 224 -1.82 -26.49 1.09
C GLU A 224 -2.40 -25.22 1.73
N SER A 225 -1.55 -24.29 2.20
CA SER A 225 -1.99 -23.00 2.72
C SER A 225 -2.75 -22.19 1.66
N CYS A 226 -2.27 -22.17 0.41
CA CYS A 226 -2.99 -21.53 -0.70
C CYS A 226 -4.34 -22.20 -0.96
N HIS A 227 -4.40 -23.53 -1.02
CA HIS A 227 -5.64 -24.23 -1.35
C HIS A 227 -6.69 -24.18 -0.23
N SER A 228 -6.26 -23.90 1.01
CA SER A 228 -7.19 -23.65 2.13
C SER A 228 -7.94 -22.33 1.99
N ASP A 229 -7.40 -21.36 1.23
CA ASP A 229 -8.09 -20.12 0.89
C ASP A 229 -9.13 -20.37 -0.21
N LYS A 230 -10.40 -20.11 0.11
CA LYS A 230 -11.52 -20.26 -0.84
C LYS A 230 -11.41 -19.30 -2.02
N ALA A 231 -10.74 -18.15 -1.85
CA ALA A 231 -10.51 -17.16 -2.89
C ALA A 231 -9.31 -17.52 -3.79
N TRP A 232 -8.52 -18.54 -3.45
CA TRP A 232 -7.39 -18.96 -4.27
C TRP A 232 -7.88 -19.40 -5.66
N PRO A 233 -7.37 -18.78 -6.75
CA PRO A 233 -7.96 -18.96 -8.08
C PRO A 233 -7.54 -20.25 -8.76
N SER A 234 -6.40 -20.84 -8.36
CA SER A 234 -5.87 -22.03 -9.01
C SER A 234 -6.52 -23.29 -8.45
N LEU A 235 -7.07 -24.11 -9.34
CA LEU A 235 -7.57 -25.45 -9.05
C LEU A 235 -6.75 -26.46 -9.82
N ILE A 236 -6.00 -27.29 -9.10
CA ILE A 236 -5.28 -28.41 -9.70
C ILE A 236 -6.14 -29.67 -9.51
N HIS A 237 -6.35 -30.39 -10.62
CA HIS A 237 -7.00 -31.69 -10.59
C HIS A 237 -6.26 -32.69 -11.49
N PHE A 238 -5.80 -33.77 -10.87
CA PHE A 238 -5.17 -34.90 -11.55
C PHE A 238 -6.01 -36.15 -11.25
N PRO A 239 -6.87 -36.61 -12.17
CA PRO A 239 -7.85 -37.66 -11.88
C PRO A 239 -7.22 -39.02 -11.55
N ALA A 240 -5.99 -39.27 -12.01
CA ALA A 240 -5.23 -40.48 -11.72
C ALA A 240 -4.25 -40.32 -10.53
N SER A 241 -4.26 -39.18 -9.84
CA SER A 241 -3.36 -38.95 -8.71
C SER A 241 -3.74 -39.79 -7.50
N THR A 242 -2.75 -40.37 -6.83
CA THR A 242 -2.92 -41.03 -5.54
C THR A 242 -2.95 -40.05 -4.36
N PHE A 243 -2.60 -38.78 -4.59
CA PHE A 243 -2.57 -37.75 -3.55
C PHE A 243 -3.90 -36.98 -3.48
N PRO A 244 -4.56 -36.94 -2.30
CA PRO A 244 -5.85 -36.25 -2.12
C PRO A 244 -5.85 -34.77 -2.53
N ALA A 245 -4.71 -34.10 -2.35
CA ALA A 245 -4.53 -32.69 -2.72
C ALA A 245 -4.85 -32.39 -4.20
N PHE A 246 -4.72 -33.39 -5.08
CA PHE A 246 -4.98 -33.25 -6.52
C PHE A 246 -6.29 -33.92 -6.97
N THR A 247 -7.00 -34.65 -6.10
CA THR A 247 -8.27 -35.30 -6.47
C THR A 247 -9.48 -34.64 -5.85
N GLY A 248 -9.32 -33.94 -4.72
CA GLY A 248 -10.42 -33.33 -3.94
C GLY A 248 -11.16 -32.15 -4.59
N ASN A 249 -10.69 -31.63 -5.73
CA ASN A 249 -11.26 -30.43 -6.38
C ASN A 249 -12.35 -30.72 -7.43
N LYS A 250 -12.76 -31.97 -7.59
CA LYS A 250 -13.71 -32.39 -8.65
C LYS A 250 -15.01 -31.58 -8.63
N ASP A 251 -15.66 -31.46 -7.46
CA ASP A 251 -16.94 -30.77 -7.32
C ASP A 251 -16.84 -29.27 -7.63
N ARG A 252 -15.71 -28.63 -7.27
CA ARG A 252 -15.44 -27.22 -7.59
C ARG A 252 -15.28 -27.01 -9.09
N LEU A 253 -14.65 -27.95 -9.80
CA LEU A 253 -14.50 -27.90 -11.25
C LEU A 253 -15.83 -28.11 -11.96
N GLU A 254 -16.63 -29.09 -11.54
CA GLU A 254 -17.98 -29.31 -12.08
C GLU A 254 -18.86 -28.06 -11.90
N SER A 255 -18.81 -27.45 -10.71
CA SER A 255 -19.52 -26.19 -10.43
C SER A 255 -19.02 -25.00 -11.27
N ALA A 256 -17.74 -24.99 -11.65
CA ALA A 256 -17.18 -23.97 -12.55
C ALA A 256 -17.62 -24.22 -14.00
N GLN A 257 -17.63 -25.47 -14.43
CA GLN A 257 -18.10 -25.90 -15.75
C GLN A 257 -19.56 -25.50 -15.98
N THR A 258 -20.44 -25.79 -15.00
CA THR A 258 -21.87 -25.41 -15.06
C THR A 258 -22.04 -23.90 -15.23
N ARG A 259 -21.29 -23.09 -14.47
CA ARG A 259 -21.32 -21.62 -14.59
C ARG A 259 -20.86 -21.11 -15.96
N ILE A 260 -19.92 -21.80 -16.60
CA ILE A 260 -19.46 -21.47 -17.96
C ILE A 260 -20.54 -21.83 -18.97
N SER A 261 -21.15 -23.01 -18.86
CA SER A 261 -22.24 -23.44 -19.74
C SER A 261 -23.43 -22.49 -19.66
N GLU A 262 -23.87 -22.12 -18.46
CA GLU A 262 -24.98 -21.16 -18.24
C GLU A 262 -24.70 -19.77 -18.84
N ARG A 263 -23.43 -19.33 -18.84
CA ARG A 263 -23.03 -18.06 -19.49
C ARG A 263 -23.01 -18.16 -21.01
N THR A 264 -22.66 -19.34 -21.53
CA THR A 264 -22.60 -19.60 -22.97
C THR A 264 -24.01 -19.69 -23.54
N ASP A 265 -24.94 -20.35 -22.84
CA ASP A 265 -26.34 -20.47 -23.25
C ASP A 265 -27.05 -19.10 -23.28
N ARG A 266 -26.80 -18.24 -22.29
CA ARG A 266 -27.32 -16.85 -22.29
C ARG A 266 -26.73 -15.96 -23.39
N SER A 267 -25.54 -16.30 -23.90
CA SER A 267 -24.93 -15.57 -25.01
C SER A 267 -25.53 -16.00 -26.35
N ALA A 268 -25.93 -17.27 -26.48
CA ALA A 268 -26.63 -17.78 -27.66
C ALA A 268 -28.05 -17.19 -27.81
N GLU A 269 -28.79 -16.97 -26.71
CA GLU A 269 -30.07 -16.25 -26.74
C GLU A 269 -29.91 -14.77 -27.16
N GLY A 270 -28.75 -14.16 -26.92
CA GLY A 270 -28.42 -12.80 -27.35
C GLY A 270 -28.08 -12.68 -28.84
N ASP A 271 -27.52 -13.73 -29.44
CA ASP A 271 -27.21 -13.78 -30.88
C ASP A 271 -28.44 -14.12 -31.74
N GLU A 272 -29.39 -14.93 -31.26
CA GLU A 272 -30.68 -15.15 -31.96
C GLU A 272 -31.51 -13.85 -32.07
N LEU A 273 -31.48 -12.99 -31.04
CA LEU A 273 -32.11 -11.66 -31.09
C LEU A 273 -31.41 -10.70 -32.08
N ARG A 274 -30.13 -10.95 -32.36
CA ARG A 274 -29.34 -10.16 -33.32
C ARG A 274 -29.59 -10.62 -34.75
N GLU A 275 -29.66 -11.93 -35.00
CA GLU A 275 -29.99 -12.48 -36.34
C GLU A 275 -31.43 -12.12 -36.77
N LEU A 276 -32.41 -12.15 -35.85
CA LEU A 276 -33.78 -11.69 -36.10
C LEU A 276 -33.90 -10.18 -36.39
N SER A 277 -32.92 -9.38 -35.96
CA SER A 277 -32.89 -7.93 -36.24
C SER A 277 -32.33 -7.59 -37.63
N THR A 278 -31.51 -8.48 -38.21
CA THR A 278 -30.93 -8.32 -39.55
C THR A 278 -31.88 -8.72 -40.68
N GLU A 279 -32.78 -9.69 -40.47
CA GLU A 279 -33.78 -10.05 -41.51
C GLU A 279 -34.93 -9.04 -41.61
N ALA A 280 -35.21 -8.27 -40.54
CA ALA A 280 -36.24 -7.23 -40.52
C ALA A 280 -35.83 -5.91 -41.21
N PHE A 281 -34.58 -5.77 -41.66
CA PHE A 281 -34.04 -4.52 -42.23
C PHE A 281 -33.73 -4.59 -43.74
N SER A 282 -34.10 -5.67 -44.46
CA SER A 282 -33.86 -5.78 -45.91
C SER A 282 -35.04 -5.43 -46.82
N ALA A 283 -36.13 -4.87 -46.28
CA ALA A 283 -37.26 -4.40 -47.06
C ALA A 283 -37.46 -2.88 -46.88
N ASP A 284 -36.61 -2.09 -47.53
CA ASP A 284 -36.99 -0.81 -48.14
C ASP A 284 -35.80 -0.28 -48.96
N GLU A 285 -35.76 -0.68 -50.24
CA GLU A 285 -35.21 0.19 -51.28
C GLU A 285 -36.22 1.34 -51.48
N ASP A 286 -35.80 2.59 -51.35
CA ASP A 286 -35.51 3.48 -52.48
C ASP A 286 -35.24 4.92 -51.99
N VAL A 287 -34.79 5.79 -52.90
CA VAL A 287 -34.69 7.27 -52.80
C VAL A 287 -33.27 7.85 -52.57
N SER A 288 -32.47 7.75 -53.64
CA SER A 288 -31.88 8.87 -54.40
C SER A 288 -30.78 9.80 -53.83
N ASN A 289 -29.65 9.79 -54.55
CA ASN A 289 -28.82 10.93 -55.02
C ASN A 289 -28.50 12.12 -54.09
N MET A 290 -27.22 12.29 -53.76
CA MET A 290 -26.46 13.50 -54.15
C MET A 290 -24.94 13.34 -53.97
N ARG A 291 -24.22 13.53 -55.07
CA ARG A 291 -22.77 13.76 -55.21
C ARG A 291 -22.45 15.18 -54.70
N VAL A 292 -21.31 15.40 -54.03
CA VAL A 292 -20.35 16.54 -54.12
C VAL A 292 -19.22 16.27 -53.10
N GLN A 293 -18.02 15.85 -53.52
CA GLN A 293 -16.82 16.65 -53.87
C GLN A 293 -16.06 17.23 -52.66
N ALA A 294 -14.85 16.71 -52.41
CA ALA A 294 -13.91 17.16 -51.39
C ALA A 294 -13.05 18.35 -51.88
N PRO A 295 -12.64 19.28 -50.99
CA PRO A 295 -11.60 20.25 -51.29
C PRO A 295 -10.22 19.84 -50.77
N PRO A 296 -9.13 20.38 -51.36
CA PRO A 296 -7.79 19.80 -51.31
C PRO A 296 -6.94 20.34 -50.15
N ALA A 297 -5.91 19.55 -49.84
CA ALA A 297 -4.78 19.93 -49.02
C ALA A 297 -3.90 20.94 -49.77
N ASP A 298 -3.47 21.98 -49.08
CA ASP A 298 -2.37 22.83 -49.54
C ASP A 298 -1.42 23.08 -48.36
N GLY A 299 -0.15 22.83 -48.61
CA GLY A 299 0.95 23.14 -47.73
C GLY A 299 1.91 24.09 -48.43
N SER A 300 2.59 24.89 -47.59
CA SER A 300 3.92 25.49 -47.83
C SER A 300 3.95 26.72 -48.75
N PRO A 301 4.96 27.62 -48.60
CA PRO A 301 6.31 27.43 -48.06
C PRO A 301 6.51 27.89 -46.61
#